data_AF-A0A971N269-F1
#
_entry.id   AF-A0A971N269-F1
#
_cell.length_a   1.000
_cell.length_b   1.000
_cell.length_c   1.000
_cell.angle_alpha   90.00
_cell.angle_beta   90.00
_cell.angle_gamma   90.00
#
_symmetry.space_group_name_H-M   'P 1'
#
loop_
_entity.id
_entity.type
_entity.pdbx_description
1 polymer ?
#
loop_
_entity_poly.entity_id
_entity_poly.type
_entity_poly.pdbx_seq_one_letter_code
_entity_poly.pdbx_strand_id
1 'polypeptide(L)' 'LSCPEAILFWEAPLKSQQVSLIKRFGPNVNLGNIAPEDALTLEALRCGLYSDTLEFCLEHTADYN' A
#
# COMPACT_ATOMS: atom_id res chain seq x y z
N LEU A 1 6.95 -25.64 -2.02
CA LEU A 1 7.42 -24.49 -1.23
C LEU A 1 6.71 -23.26 -1.76
N SER A 2 5.75 -22.84 -0.96
CA SER A 2 4.66 -21.91 -1.23
C SER A 2 5.13 -20.46 -1.22
N CYS A 3 4.69 -19.70 -2.23
CA CYS A 3 4.68 -18.24 -2.40
C CYS A 3 5.82 -17.41 -1.73
N PRO A 4 6.80 -16.89 -2.50
CA PRO A 4 7.93 -16.10 -1.95
C PRO A 4 7.55 -14.66 -1.50
N GLU A 5 6.33 -14.19 -1.77
CA GLU A 5 5.91 -12.81 -1.45
C GLU A 5 5.72 -12.55 0.05
N ALA A 6 5.49 -13.60 0.86
CA ALA A 6 5.37 -13.46 2.32
C ALA A 6 6.71 -13.22 3.04
N ILE A 7 7.84 -13.26 2.33
CA ILE A 7 9.19 -13.21 2.92
C ILE A 7 9.94 -11.93 2.50
N LEU A 8 9.47 -11.21 1.48
CA LEU A 8 10.19 -10.05 0.93
C LEU A 8 9.66 -8.74 1.52
N PHE A 9 10.56 -7.95 2.11
CA PHE A 9 10.32 -6.58 2.56
C PHE A 9 10.98 -5.59 1.61
N TRP A 10 10.26 -4.53 1.27
CA TRP A 10 10.78 -3.45 0.43
C TRP A 10 11.08 -2.21 1.28
N GLU A 11 12.28 -1.67 1.19
CA GLU A 11 12.59 -0.40 1.86
C GLU A 11 11.91 0.77 1.13
N ALA A 12 11.11 1.55 1.85
CA ALA A 12 10.33 2.64 1.29
C ALA A 12 10.28 3.87 2.23
N PRO A 13 11.43 4.47 2.57
CA PRO A 13 11.47 5.62 3.48
C PRO A 13 10.72 6.85 2.97
N LEU A 14 10.45 6.95 1.66
CA LEU A 14 9.73 8.07 1.07
C LEU A 14 8.30 7.67 0.67
N LYS A 15 7.33 8.57 0.89
CA LYS A 15 5.92 8.39 0.50
C LYS A 15 5.75 7.94 -0.96
N SER A 16 6.51 8.53 -1.89
CA SER A 16 6.42 8.17 -3.32
C SER A 16 6.77 6.71 -3.59
N GLN A 17 7.73 6.14 -2.85
CA GLN A 17 8.09 4.73 -2.93
C GLN A 17 6.98 3.85 -2.36
N GLN A 18 6.39 4.24 -1.22
CA GLN A 18 5.26 3.54 -0.60
C GLN A 18 4.06 3.46 -1.57
N VAL A 19 3.67 4.59 -2.17
CA VAL A 19 2.58 4.66 -3.17
C VAL A 19 2.88 3.75 -4.36
N SER A 20 4.10 3.82 -4.91
CA SER A 20 4.48 3.02 -6.08
C SER A 20 4.41 1.52 -5.80
N LEU A 21 4.91 1.08 -4.64
CA LEU A 21 4.90 -0.33 -4.24
C LEU A 21 3.50 -0.83 -3.91
N ILE A 22 2.68 -0.01 -3.24
CA ILE A 22 1.26 -0.32 -2.97
C ILE A 22 0.49 -0.46 -4.30
N LYS A 23 0.72 0.43 -5.27
CA LYS A 23 0.09 0.29 -6.60
C LYS A 23 0.57 -0.92 -7.37
N ARG A 24 1.83 -1.31 -7.19
CA ARG A 24 2.43 -2.42 -7.94
C ARG A 24 2.06 -3.80 -7.38
N PHE A 25 2.06 -3.95 -6.06
CA PHE A 25 1.92 -5.24 -5.37
C PHE A 25 0.64 -5.35 -4.52
N GLY A 26 -0.15 -4.27 -4.49
CA GLY A 26 -1.37 -4.18 -3.71
C GLY A 26 -1.17 -3.63 -2.29
N PRO A 27 -2.28 -3.33 -1.59
CA PRO A 27 -2.27 -2.69 -0.28
C PRO A 27 -1.72 -3.56 0.84
N ASN A 28 -1.37 -4.84 0.60
CA ASN A 28 -0.80 -5.75 1.59
C ASN A 28 0.72 -5.97 1.42
N VAL A 29 1.39 -5.20 0.56
CA VAL A 29 2.85 -5.29 0.38
C VAL A 29 3.62 -5.00 1.67
N ASN A 30 4.64 -5.79 1.98
CA ASN A 30 5.51 -5.56 3.15
C ASN A 30 6.49 -4.41 2.88
N LEU A 31 6.43 -3.36 3.70
CA LEU A 31 7.31 -2.18 3.59
C LEU A 31 8.14 -2.00 4.86
N GLY A 32 9.40 -1.60 4.69
CA GLY A 32 10.36 -1.29 5.75
C GLY A 32 10.92 0.12 5.64
N ASN A 33 11.69 0.55 6.64
CA ASN A 33 12.25 1.91 6.77
C ASN A 33 11.20 3.03 6.75
N ILE A 34 9.98 2.74 7.21
CA ILE A 34 8.92 3.74 7.36
C ILE A 34 9.19 4.56 8.62
N ALA A 35 9.17 5.89 8.50
CA ALA A 35 9.29 6.77 9.65
C ALA A 35 8.06 6.57 10.58
N PRO A 36 8.23 6.52 11.92
CA PRO A 36 7.11 6.31 12.84
C PRO A 36 5.94 7.29 12.65
N GLU A 37 6.24 8.54 12.31
CA GLU A 37 5.28 9.59 12.01
C GLU A 37 4.43 9.31 10.76
N ASP A 38 4.92 8.50 9.83
CA ASP A 38 4.24 8.15 8.59
C ASP A 38 3.30 6.94 8.73
N ALA A 39 3.25 6.29 9.90
CA ALA A 39 2.46 5.06 10.09
C ALA A 39 0.97 5.24 9.74
N LEU A 40 0.36 6.37 10.16
CA LEU A 40 -1.05 6.67 9.84
C LEU A 40 -1.25 7.00 8.36
N THR A 41 -0.30 7.74 7.76
CA THR A 41 -0.33 8.06 6.33
C THR A 41 -0.23 6.79 5.49
N LEU A 42 0.64 5.86 5.88
CA LEU A 42 0.78 4.58 5.21
C LEU A 42 -0.52 3.76 5.28
N GLU A 43 -1.19 3.72 6.42
CA GLU A 43 -2.47 3.01 6.55
C GLU A 43 -3.57 3.66 5.70
N ALA A 44 -3.62 4.99 5.66
CA ALA A 44 -4.54 5.71 4.78
C ALA A 44 -4.27 5.38 3.30
N LEU A 45 -3.00 5.26 2.89
CA LEU A 45 -2.63 4.82 1.55
C LEU A 45 -3.11 3.39 1.26
N ARG A 46 -2.94 2.45 2.20
CA ARG A 46 -3.39 1.06 2.06
C ARG A 46 -4.91 0.94 1.98
N CYS A 47 -5.63 1.74 2.77
CA CYS A 47 -7.09 1.79 2.76
C CYS A 47 -7.67 2.52 1.54
N GLY A 48 -6.86 3.17 0.69
CA GLY A 48 -7.35 4.01 -0.41
C GLY A 48 -7.96 5.35 0.04
N LEU A 49 -7.73 5.78 1.28
CA LEU A 49 -8.29 7.02 1.84
C LEU A 49 -7.44 8.26 1.54
N TYR A 50 -6.45 8.14 0.67
CA TYR A 50 -5.58 9.23 0.23
C TYR A 50 -5.74 9.48 -1.27
N SER A 51 -5.54 10.73 -1.72
CA SER A 51 -5.71 11.10 -3.14
C SER A 51 -4.94 10.20 -4.11
N ASP A 52 -3.75 9.77 -3.72
CA ASP A 52 -2.84 8.98 -4.56
C ASP A 52 -3.33 7.53 -4.75
N THR A 53 -4.19 7.01 -3.87
CA THR A 53 -4.67 5.62 -3.86
C THR A 53 -6.20 5.50 -3.82
N LEU A 54 -6.93 6.61 -4.01
CA LEU A 54 -8.40 6.68 -3.97
C LEU A 54 -9.08 5.72 -4.96
N GLU A 55 -8.42 5.42 -6.08
CA GLU A 55 -8.87 4.43 -7.06
C GLU A 55 -9.20 3.07 -6.43
N PHE A 56 -8.45 2.61 -5.42
CA PHE A 56 -8.71 1.33 -4.76
C PHE A 56 -10.03 1.31 -3.98
N CYS A 57 -10.45 2.43 -3.39
CA CYS A 57 -11.75 2.51 -2.74
C CYS A 57 -12.90 2.49 -3.75
N LEU A 58 -12.70 3.15 -4.90
CA LEU A 58 -13.75 3.33 -5.90
C LEU A 58 -14.03 2.02 -6.65
N GLU A 59 -13.00 1.23 -6.95
CA GLU A 59 -13.15 -0.08 -7.60
C GLU A 59 -14.02 -1.05 -6.77
N HIS A 60 -13.88 -1.05 -5.43
CA HIS A 60 -14.73 -1.87 -4.55
C HIS A 60 -16.22 -1.50 -4.57
N THR A 61 -16.58 -0.27 -4.98
CA THR A 61 -17.99 0.14 -5.10
C THR A 61 -18.63 -0.26 -6.42
N ALA A 62 -17.81 -0.53 -7.45
CA ALA A 62 -18.30 -0.97 -8.75
C ALA A 62 -18.77 -2.43 -8.72
N ASP A 63 -18.19 -3.27 -7.85
CA ASP A 63 -18.54 -4.69 -7.69
C ASP A 63 -19.87 -4.93 -6.94
N TYR A 64 -20.51 -3.87 -6.45
CA TYR A 64 -21.82 -3.92 -5.77
C TYR A 64 -23.03 -3.55 -6.67
N ASN A 65 -22.82 -3.40 -7.98
CA ASN A 65 -23.89 -3.26 -8.99
C ASN A 65 -23.88 -4.42 -9.98
#